data_AF-A0A7Y1ZG59-F1
#
_entry.id   AF-A0A7Y1ZG59-F1
#
_cell.length_a   1.000
_cell.length_b   1.000
_cell.length_c   1.000
_cell.angle_alpha   90.00
_cell.angle_beta   90.00
_cell.angle_gamma   90.00
#
_symmetry.space_group_name_H-M   'P 1'
#
loop_
_entity.id
_entity.type
_entity.pdbx_description
1 polymer ?
#
loop_
_entity_poly.entity_id
_entity_poly.type
_entity_poly.pdbx_seq_one_letter_code
_entity_poly.pdbx_strand_id
1 'polypeptide(L)'
;MSTKQEQHKQPTRVRKTVNDLVMAEMFLLQATLESAAAISDGIAALGSQWHGEEEQPGGMAGVLARTADEVVEPYTTRYRYFRDMIARDSGAARRLGGPSA
;
A
#
# COMPACT_ATOMS: atom_id res chain seq x y z
N MET A 1 32.43 -28.16 -26.31
CA MET A 1 31.99 -27.02 -25.47
C MET A 1 30.63 -26.59 -25.97
N SER A 2 29.56 -26.93 -25.25
CA SER A 2 28.18 -26.63 -25.66
C SER A 2 27.52 -25.77 -24.57
N THR A 3 27.30 -24.51 -24.88
CA THR A 3 26.67 -23.50 -24.04
C THR A 3 25.19 -23.84 -23.87
N LYS A 4 24.82 -24.40 -22.71
CA LYS A 4 23.42 -24.45 -22.27
C LYS A 4 22.99 -23.02 -21.95
N GLN A 5 22.30 -22.38 -22.88
CA GLN A 5 21.56 -21.15 -22.64
C GLN A 5 20.44 -21.46 -21.64
N GLU A 6 20.51 -20.85 -20.46
CA GLU A 6 19.41 -20.83 -19.50
C GLU A 6 18.26 -20.02 -20.10
N GLN A 7 17.22 -20.73 -20.56
CA GLN A 7 15.94 -20.14 -20.93
C GLN A 7 15.31 -19.54 -19.66
N HIS A 8 15.53 -18.24 -19.44
CA HIS A 8 14.70 -17.41 -18.57
C HIS A 8 13.28 -17.40 -19.15
N LYS A 9 12.43 -18.34 -18.71
CA LYS A 9 10.99 -18.33 -19.01
C LYS A 9 10.38 -17.08 -18.41
N GLN A 10 10.12 -16.07 -19.24
CA GLN A 10 9.34 -14.90 -18.83
C GLN A 10 7.99 -15.36 -18.26
N PRO A 11 7.52 -14.78 -17.14
CA PRO A 11 6.24 -15.15 -16.56
C PRO A 11 5.11 -14.89 -17.57
N THR A 12 4.20 -15.86 -17.70
CA THR A 12 3.01 -15.71 -18.54
C THR A 12 2.16 -14.53 -18.05
N ARG A 13 1.58 -13.74 -18.97
CA ARG A 13 0.77 -12.54 -18.65
C ARG A 13 -0.30 -12.82 -17.57
N VAL A 14 -0.95 -13.99 -17.65
CA VAL A 14 -1.95 -14.44 -16.66
C VAL A 14 -1.35 -14.59 -15.26
N ARG A 15 -0.17 -15.23 -15.14
CA ARG A 15 0.50 -15.41 -13.85
C ARG A 15 0.87 -14.07 -13.20
N LYS A 16 1.24 -13.08 -14.02
CA LYS A 16 1.54 -11.73 -13.57
C LYS A 16 0.30 -11.00 -13.06
N THR A 17 -0.79 -11.01 -13.83
CA THR A 17 -2.06 -10.40 -13.42
C THR A 17 -2.60 -10.99 -12.13
N VAL A 18 -2.52 -12.32 -11.97
CA VAL A 18 -2.92 -12.98 -10.71
C VAL A 18 -2.02 -12.54 -9.55
N ASN A 19 -0.71 -12.43 -9.77
CA ASN A 19 0.22 -11.96 -8.74
C ASN A 19 -0.06 -10.51 -8.33
N ASP A 20 -0.32 -9.63 -9.29
CA ASP A 20 -0.64 -8.22 -9.03
C ASP A 20 -1.97 -8.09 -8.27
N LEU A 21 -2.96 -8.92 -8.60
CA LEU A 21 -4.24 -8.99 -7.87
C LEU A 21 -4.02 -9.44 -6.42
N VAL A 22 -3.27 -10.52 -6.20
CA VAL A 22 -2.98 -11.01 -4.84
C VAL A 22 -2.24 -9.94 -4.02
N MET A 23 -1.28 -9.23 -4.63
CA MET A 23 -0.58 -8.13 -3.97
C MET A 23 -1.52 -6.98 -3.60
N ALA A 24 -2.45 -6.60 -4.50
CA ALA A 24 -3.45 -5.57 -4.22
C ALA A 24 -4.35 -5.95 -3.04
N GLU A 25 -4.83 -7.20 -2.99
CA GLU A 25 -5.66 -7.71 -1.91
C GLU A 25 -4.92 -7.75 -0.58
N MET A 26 -3.66 -8.22 -0.57
CA MET A 26 -2.84 -8.21 0.65
C MET A 26 -2.61 -6.79 1.17
N PHE A 27 -2.38 -5.83 0.27
CA PHE A 27 -2.27 -4.42 0.64
C PHE A 27 -3.56 -3.84 1.20
N LEU A 28 -4.72 -4.21 0.66
CA LEU A 28 -6.00 -3.80 1.19
C LEU A 28 -6.23 -4.35 2.62
N LEU A 29 -5.92 -5.62 2.83
CA LEU A 29 -6.03 -6.25 4.15
C LEU A 29 -5.12 -5.58 5.17
N GLN A 30 -3.85 -5.32 4.81
CA GLN A 30 -2.91 -4.63 5.68
C GLN A 30 -3.37 -3.21 6.03
N ALA A 31 -3.81 -2.43 5.03
CA ALA A 31 -4.32 -1.08 5.28
C ALA A 31 -5.53 -1.08 6.23
N THR A 32 -6.39 -2.08 6.10
CA THR A 32 -7.57 -2.24 6.95
C THR A 32 -7.18 -2.58 8.39
N LEU A 33 -6.23 -3.49 8.59
CA LEU A 33 -5.74 -3.84 9.92
C LEU A 33 -5.04 -2.65 10.60
N GLU A 34 -4.21 -1.91 9.87
CA GLU A 34 -3.54 -0.71 10.39
C GLU A 34 -4.55 0.40 10.74
N SER A 35 -5.57 0.58 9.90
CA SER A 35 -6.66 1.54 10.17
C SER A 35 -7.46 1.16 11.41
N ALA A 36 -7.75 -0.13 11.60
CA ALA A 36 -8.45 -0.61 12.78
C ALA A 36 -7.65 -0.37 14.07
N ALA A 37 -6.32 -0.56 14.01
CA ALA A 37 -5.42 -0.24 15.11
C ALA A 37 -5.42 1.27 15.42
N ALA A 38 -5.26 2.12 14.40
CA ALA A 38 -5.30 3.57 14.56
C ALA A 38 -6.63 4.06 15.17
N ILE A 39 -7.78 3.51 14.74
CA ILE A 39 -9.09 3.80 15.35
C ILE A 39 -9.12 3.39 16.82
N SER A 40 -8.62 2.20 17.16
CA SER A 40 -8.58 1.71 18.53
C SER A 40 -7.75 2.63 19.42
N ASP A 41 -6.56 3.02 18.96
CA ASP A 41 -5.66 3.93 19.68
C ASP A 41 -6.29 5.31 19.84
N GLY A 42 -6.95 5.81 18.79
CA GLY A 42 -7.73 7.05 18.83
C GLY A 42 -8.85 7.02 19.87
N ILE A 43 -9.62 5.93 19.94
CA ILE A 43 -10.68 5.75 20.95
C ILE A 43 -10.09 5.76 22.36
N ALA A 44 -8.98 5.06 22.58
CA ALA A 44 -8.30 5.03 23.88
C ALA A 44 -7.83 6.44 24.30
N ALA A 45 -7.22 7.19 23.38
CA ALA A 45 -6.78 8.56 23.60
C ALA A 45 -7.94 9.53 23.88
N LEU A 46 -9.08 9.37 23.20
CA LEU A 46 -10.29 10.14 23.50
C LEU A 46 -10.83 9.79 24.89
N GLY A 47 -10.75 8.52 25.28
CA GLY A 47 -11.13 8.05 26.61
C GLY A 47 -10.29 8.68 27.71
N SER A 48 -8.96 8.64 27.61
CA SER A 48 -8.06 9.24 28.61
C SER A 48 -8.25 10.75 28.71
N GLN A 49 -8.46 11.42 27.58
CA GLN A 49 -8.71 12.85 27.54
C GLN A 49 -10.06 13.25 28.17
N TRP A 50 -11.10 12.44 27.96
CA TRP A 50 -12.41 12.67 28.59
C TRP A 50 -12.36 12.52 30.11
N HIS A 51 -11.59 11.56 30.61
CA HIS A 51 -11.40 11.33 32.05
C HIS A 51 -10.37 12.30 32.68
N GLY A 52 -9.75 13.17 31.88
CA GLY A 52 -8.74 14.12 32.34
C GLY A 52 -7.44 13.45 32.78
N GLU A 53 -7.19 12.22 32.32
CA GLU A 53 -6.01 11.42 32.69
C GLU A 53 -4.76 11.88 31.93
N GLU A 54 -4.92 12.34 30.68
CA GLU A 54 -3.82 12.85 29.85
C GLU A 54 -4.23 14.08 29.03
N GLU A 55 -3.37 15.11 29.04
CA GLU A 55 -3.57 16.30 28.23
C GLU A 55 -2.88 16.14 26.87
N GLN A 56 -3.67 15.75 25.85
CA GLN A 56 -3.18 15.54 24.49
C GLN A 56 -3.02 16.88 23.73
N PRO A 57 -1.95 17.05 22.92
CA PRO A 57 -1.77 18.22 22.08
C PRO A 57 -2.94 18.47 21.13
N GLY A 58 -3.54 19.66 21.18
CA GLY A 58 -4.67 20.02 20.32
C GLY A 58 -6.04 19.56 20.83
N GLY A 59 -6.13 19.00 22.04
CA GLY A 59 -7.41 18.64 22.62
C GLY A 59 -8.05 17.42 21.93
N MET A 60 -9.34 17.20 22.24
CA MET A 60 -10.13 16.11 21.64
C MET A 60 -10.20 16.21 20.11
N ALA A 61 -10.23 17.43 19.58
CA ALA A 61 -10.18 17.71 18.15
C ALA A 61 -8.84 17.28 17.52
N GLY A 62 -7.72 17.47 18.22
CA GLY A 62 -6.40 17.03 17.78
C GLY A 62 -6.28 15.51 17.68
N VAL A 63 -6.84 14.78 18.66
CA VAL A 63 -6.89 13.32 18.65
C VAL A 63 -7.72 12.81 17.48
N LEU A 64 -8.89 13.39 17.24
CA LEU A 64 -9.75 13.02 16.11
C LEU A 64 -9.07 13.28 14.76
N ALA A 65 -8.44 14.45 14.59
CA ALA A 65 -7.74 14.79 13.35
C ALA A 65 -6.58 13.83 13.08
N ARG A 66 -5.76 13.55 14.10
CA ARG A 66 -4.64 12.59 13.98
C ARG A 66 -5.15 11.19 13.65
N THR A 67 -6.17 10.71 14.34
CA THR A 67 -6.76 9.39 14.10
C THR A 67 -7.27 9.28 12.66
N ALA A 68 -7.94 10.32 12.15
CA ALA A 68 -8.42 10.34 10.78
C ALA A 68 -7.27 10.27 9.76
N ASP A 69 -6.19 11.00 9.99
CA ASP A 69 -5.00 10.97 9.12
C ASP A 69 -4.33 9.58 9.13
N GLU A 70 -4.15 8.99 10.31
CA GLU A 70 -3.55 7.67 10.50
C GLU A 70 -4.38 6.53 9.91
N VAL A 71 -5.71 6.67 9.85
CA VAL A 71 -6.60 5.72 9.18
C VAL A 71 -6.51 5.80 7.66
N VAL A 72 -6.30 6.99 7.11
CA VAL A 72 -6.30 7.20 5.65
C VAL A 72 -4.93 6.95 5.04
N GLU A 73 -3.84 7.26 5.75
CA GLU A 73 -2.45 7.10 5.29
C GLU A 73 -2.18 5.70 4.70
N PRO A 74 -2.54 4.58 5.37
CA PRO A 74 -2.28 3.22 4.90
C PRO A 74 -2.81 2.94 3.49
N TYR A 75 -4.00 3.46 3.17
CA TYR A 75 -4.63 3.28 1.86
C TYR A 75 -3.96 4.14 0.80
N THR A 76 -3.68 5.41 1.13
CA THR A 76 -3.10 6.35 0.16
C THR A 76 -1.69 5.96 -0.26
N THR A 77 -0.86 5.51 0.68
CA THR A 77 0.51 5.06 0.45
C THR A 77 0.53 3.82 -0.44
N ARG A 78 -0.30 2.82 -0.14
CA ARG A 78 -0.38 1.58 -0.93
C ARG A 78 -0.99 1.77 -2.31
N TYR A 79 -2.01 2.63 -2.43
CA TYR A 79 -2.56 3.00 -3.73
C TYR A 79 -1.50 3.64 -4.64
N ARG A 80 -0.70 4.56 -4.11
CA ARG A 80 0.42 5.17 -4.85
C ARG A 80 1.44 4.13 -5.28
N TYR A 81 1.85 3.25 -4.36
CA TYR A 81 2.79 2.17 -4.67
C TYR A 81 2.27 1.25 -5.78
N PHE A 82 1.00 0.83 -5.69
CA PHE A 82 0.38 -0.04 -6.69
C PHE A 82 0.30 0.64 -8.07
N ARG A 83 -0.06 1.92 -8.11
CA ARG A 83 -0.07 2.71 -9.35
C ARG A 83 1.33 2.82 -9.97
N ASP A 84 2.34 3.08 -9.16
CA ASP A 84 3.72 3.19 -9.63
C ASP A 84 4.27 1.86 -10.13
N MET A 85 3.88 0.74 -9.50
CA MET A 85 4.18 -0.62 -9.96
C MET A 85 3.61 -0.86 -11.37
N ILE A 86 2.33 -0.55 -11.60
CA ILE A 86 1.67 -0.67 -12.91
C ILE A 86 2.34 0.22 -13.96
N ALA A 87 2.69 1.45 -13.60
CA ALA A 87 3.30 2.42 -14.51
C ALA A 87 4.69 1.98 -14.97
N ARG A 88 5.52 1.46 -14.04
CA ARG A 88 6.84 0.90 -14.36
C ARG A 88 6.73 -0.29 -15.29
N ASP A 89 5.73 -1.14 -15.06
CA ASP A 89 5.53 -2.33 -15.84
C ASP A 89 5.07 -2.03 -17.28
N SER A 90 4.12 -1.10 -17.41
CA SER A 90 3.65 -0.59 -18.71
C SER A 90 4.73 0.16 -19.47
N GLY A 91 5.63 0.86 -18.77
CA GLY A 91 6.77 1.58 -19.34
C GLY A 91 7.94 0.67 -19.75
N ALA A 92 8.11 -0.48 -19.09
CA ALA A 92 9.09 -1.51 -19.48
C ALA A 92 8.64 -2.24 -20.75
N ALA A 93 7.34 -2.55 -20.87
CA ALA A 93 6.76 -3.15 -22.07
C ALA A 93 6.92 -2.26 -23.32
N ARG A 94 6.91 -0.94 -23.16
CA ARG A 94 7.08 0.04 -24.26
C ARG A 94 8.52 0.15 -24.78
N ARG A 95 9.52 -0.18 -23.95
CA ARG A 95 10.95 -0.09 -24.31
C ARG A 95 11.50 -1.32 -25.04
N LEU A 96 10.82 -2.47 -24.94
CA LEU A 96 11.23 -3.72 -25.58
C LEU A 96 10.52 -3.96 -26.94
N GLY A 97 9.74 -2.99 -27.44
CA GLY A 97 8.92 -3.12 -28.64
C GLY A 97 9.04 -1.97 -29.66
N GLY A 98 10.19 -1.28 -29.72
CA GLY A 98 10.42 -0.26 -30.75
C GLY A 98 10.88 -0.90 -32.08
N PRO A 99 10.24 -0.61 -33.22
CA PRO A 99 10.69 -1.09 -34.52
C PRO A 99 12.01 -0.42 -34.93
N SER A 100 12.91 -1.22 -35.50
CA SER A 100 14.03 -0.72 -36.31
C SER A 100 13.49 0.16 -37.43
N ALA A 101 13.93 1.42 -37.44
CA ALA A 101 13.96 2.27 -38.62
C ALA A 101 15.35 2.90 -38.69
#